data_AF-A0A1Q6SRC5-F1
#
_entry.id   AF-A0A1Q6SRC5-F1
#
_cell.length_a   1.000
_cell.length_b   1.000
_cell.length_c   1.000
_cell.angle_alpha   90.00
_cell.angle_beta   90.00
_cell.angle_gamma   90.00
#
_symmetry.space_group_name_H-M   'P 1'
#
loop_
_entity.id
_entity.type
_entity.pdbx_description
1 polymer ?
#
loop_
_entity_poly.entity_id
_entity_poly.type
_entity_poly.pdbx_seq_one_letter_code
_entity_poly.pdbx_strand_id
1 'polypeptide(L)'
;MGCISLEKWKELQEKYGKPLMGAAIGIVVVILVILIYCHYLSGHLVEANQNVNELRQQIETLTQENDALKLENEELNEKVSILSDTVNSKVKEEEEREAEIAQAYIPTGFPLKGTATYKEEETTLDGQPIAIFEAASGTAVIATAQGTVSSIAGNAESGYIVMVDHGNGYYSVYRNGAKPEVKEGDEVTTSTELFTIDAGHEQLGYQIIENDAYIDPLSLMEIYG
;
A
#
# COMPACT_ATOMS: atom_id res chain seq x y z
N MET A 1 -9.67 105.50 50.62
CA MET A 1 -9.54 104.05 50.93
C MET A 1 -10.41 103.75 52.15
N GLY A 2 -11.65 103.31 51.93
CA GLY A 2 -12.58 103.03 53.03
C GLY A 2 -12.21 101.72 53.71
N CYS A 3 -11.46 101.79 54.81
CA CYS A 3 -11.27 100.65 55.70
C CYS A 3 -12.61 100.30 56.34
N ILE A 4 -13.14 99.12 56.02
CA ILE A 4 -14.28 98.54 56.72
C ILE A 4 -13.87 98.36 58.19
N SER A 5 -14.65 98.87 59.14
CA SER A 5 -14.31 98.78 60.57
C SER A 5 -14.29 97.32 61.05
N LEU A 6 -13.46 97.04 62.06
CA LEU A 6 -13.26 95.70 62.63
C LEU A 6 -14.58 95.04 63.11
N GLU A 7 -15.55 95.86 63.54
CA GLU A 7 -16.88 95.43 63.98
C GLU A 7 -17.77 95.00 62.79
N LYS A 8 -17.76 95.75 61.68
CA LYS A 8 -18.49 95.37 60.45
C LYS A 8 -17.94 94.08 59.84
N TRP A 9 -16.63 93.85 59.95
CA TRP A 9 -16.01 92.59 59.56
C TRP A 9 -16.49 91.40 60.42
N LYS A 10 -16.61 91.58 61.74
CA LYS A 10 -17.14 90.55 62.64
C LYS A 10 -18.61 90.23 62.37
N GLU A 11 -19.46 91.23 62.15
CA GLU A 11 -20.89 91.02 61.80
C GLU A 11 -21.06 90.27 60.47
N LEU A 12 -20.26 90.62 59.46
CA LEU A 12 -20.27 89.91 58.17
C LEU A 12 -19.75 88.47 58.31
N GLN A 13 -18.72 88.26 59.13
CA GLN A 13 -18.18 86.93 59.40
C GLN A 13 -19.18 86.04 60.16
N GLU A 14 -19.95 86.61 61.09
CA GLU A 14 -20.97 85.87 61.84
C GLU A 14 -22.22 85.56 61.01
N LYS A 15 -22.66 86.53 60.18
CA LYS A 15 -23.84 86.40 59.32
C LYS A 15 -23.62 85.48 58.11
N TYR A 16 -22.44 85.52 57.50
CA TYR A 16 -22.15 84.75 56.28
C TYR A 16 -21.17 83.58 56.49
N GLY A 17 -20.36 83.56 57.56
CA GLY A 17 -19.33 82.52 57.76
C GLY A 17 -19.86 81.13 58.10
N LYS A 18 -20.92 81.02 58.91
CA LYS A 18 -21.57 79.73 59.25
C LYS A 18 -22.24 79.04 58.04
N PRO A 19 -23.08 79.72 57.24
CA PRO A 19 -23.66 79.10 56.04
C PRO A 19 -22.63 78.83 54.94
N LEU A 20 -21.59 79.67 54.82
CA LEU A 20 -20.49 79.47 53.87
C LEU A 20 -19.64 78.23 54.24
N MET A 21 -19.34 78.01 55.53
CA MET A 21 -18.67 76.79 56.00
C MET A 21 -19.51 75.53 55.75
N GLY A 22 -20.83 75.59 56.01
CA GLY A 22 -21.73 74.47 55.75
C GLY A 22 -21.81 74.09 54.26
N ALA A 23 -21.87 75.08 53.37
CA ALA A 23 -21.81 74.87 51.92
C ALA A 23 -20.47 74.27 51.47
N ALA A 24 -19.34 74.75 52.03
CA ALA A 24 -18.02 74.20 51.75
C ALA A 24 -17.88 72.74 52.19
N ILE A 25 -18.38 72.38 53.38
CA ILE A 25 -18.39 70.99 53.88
C ILE A 25 -19.25 70.10 52.98
N GLY A 26 -20.44 70.55 52.56
CA GLY A 26 -21.31 69.81 51.65
C GLY A 26 -20.63 69.50 50.30
N ILE A 27 -19.92 70.47 49.73
CA ILE A 27 -19.15 70.30 48.49
C ILE A 27 -18.04 69.25 48.67
N VAL A 28 -17.31 69.29 49.79
CA VAL A 28 -16.25 68.32 50.09
C VAL A 28 -16.81 66.90 50.20
N VAL A 29 -17.95 66.71 50.86
CA VAL A 29 -18.59 65.38 50.98
C VAL A 29 -19.02 64.86 49.61
N VAL A 30 -19.61 65.69 48.76
CA VAL A 30 -19.99 65.30 47.39
C VAL A 30 -18.77 64.90 46.57
N ILE A 31 -17.67 65.65 46.67
CA ILE A 31 -16.41 65.31 46.01
C ILE A 31 -15.88 63.96 46.51
N LEU A 32 -15.90 63.71 47.82
CA LEU A 32 -15.45 62.44 48.39
C LEU A 32 -16.29 61.25 47.91
N VAL A 33 -17.61 61.40 47.81
CA VAL A 33 -18.50 60.36 47.26
C VAL A 33 -18.20 60.08 45.79
N ILE A 34 -17.98 61.14 44.99
CA ILE A 34 -17.59 60.99 43.58
C ILE A 34 -16.25 60.26 43.45
N LEU A 35 -15.27 60.58 44.30
CA LEU A 35 -13.96 59.93 44.29
C LEU A 35 -14.04 58.44 44.65
N ILE A 36 -14.83 58.09 45.67
CA ILE A 36 -15.06 56.69 46.05
C ILE A 36 -15.75 55.93 44.91
N TYR A 37 -16.77 56.53 44.30
CA TYR A 37 -17.48 55.95 43.17
C TYR A 37 -16.56 55.76 41.96
N CYS A 38 -15.73 56.75 41.64
CA CYS A 38 -14.71 56.66 40.60
C CYS A 38 -13.73 55.53 40.89
N HIS A 39 -13.26 55.37 42.13
CA HIS A 39 -12.33 54.30 42.50
C HIS A 39 -12.96 52.91 42.33
N TYR A 40 -14.20 52.73 42.78
CA TYR A 40 -14.95 51.48 42.60
C TYR A 40 -15.13 51.14 41.12
N LEU A 41 -15.55 52.12 40.31
CA LEU A 41 -15.73 51.93 38.87
C LEU A 41 -14.41 51.61 38.16
N SER A 42 -13.31 52.24 38.59
CA SER A 42 -11.95 51.97 38.08
C SER A 42 -11.54 50.52 38.35
N GLY A 43 -11.76 50.02 39.56
CA GLY A 43 -11.42 48.64 39.93
C GLY A 43 -12.21 47.62 39.10
N HIS A 44 -13.52 47.84 38.95
CA HIS A 44 -14.37 46.96 38.15
C HIS A 44 -14.02 46.98 36.65
N LEU A 45 -13.57 48.13 36.15
CA LEU A 45 -13.09 48.27 34.77
C LEU A 45 -11.76 47.56 34.56
N VAL A 46 -10.87 47.56 35.56
CA VAL A 46 -9.59 46.83 35.51
C VAL A 46 -9.83 45.32 35.49
N GLU A 47 -10.68 44.80 36.36
CA GLU A 47 -11.02 43.37 36.40
C GLU A 47 -11.70 42.91 35.10
N ALA A 48 -12.66 43.70 34.60
CA ALA A 48 -13.28 43.43 33.31
C ALA A 48 -12.27 43.44 32.15
N ASN A 49 -11.31 44.38 32.14
CA ASN A 49 -10.25 44.42 31.15
C ASN A 49 -9.29 43.22 31.28
N GLN A 50 -9.00 42.75 32.49
CA GLN A 50 -8.20 41.54 32.71
C GLN A 50 -8.88 40.30 32.13
N ASN A 51 -10.16 40.08 32.47
CA ASN A 51 -10.94 38.97 31.94
C ASN A 51 -11.06 39.02 30.40
N VAL A 52 -11.25 40.22 29.82
CA VAL A 52 -11.26 40.40 28.37
C VAL A 52 -9.90 40.05 27.75
N ASN A 53 -8.79 40.40 28.41
CA ASN A 53 -7.45 40.05 27.94
C ASN A 53 -7.19 38.54 28.04
N GLU A 54 -7.59 37.88 29.12
CA GLU A 54 -7.47 36.43 29.28
C GLU A 54 -8.29 35.67 28.22
N LEU A 55 -9.54 36.07 28.00
CA LEU A 55 -10.39 35.49 26.95
C LEU A 55 -9.78 35.71 25.57
N ARG A 56 -9.20 36.90 25.31
CA ARG A 56 -8.47 37.17 24.06
C ARG A 56 -7.28 36.25 23.87
N GLN A 57 -6.48 36.02 24.92
CA GLN A 57 -5.35 35.09 24.88
C GLN A 57 -5.80 33.65 24.63
N GLN A 58 -6.89 33.20 25.26
CA GLN A 58 -7.45 31.87 25.02
C GLN A 58 -7.96 31.74 23.58
N ILE A 59 -8.65 32.75 23.05
CA ILE A 59 -9.11 32.75 21.65
C ILE A 59 -7.90 32.68 20.70
N GLU A 60 -6.85 33.45 20.96
CA GLU A 60 -5.64 33.43 20.14
C GLU A 60 -4.96 32.05 20.17
N THR A 61 -4.82 31.46 21.36
CA THR A 61 -4.23 30.12 21.54
C THR A 61 -5.08 29.05 20.84
N LEU A 62 -6.39 29.04 21.08
CA LEU A 62 -7.32 28.11 20.42
C LEU A 62 -7.34 28.29 18.91
N THR A 63 -7.16 29.51 18.42
CA THR A 63 -7.09 29.77 16.96
C THR A 63 -5.80 29.17 16.39
N GLN A 64 -4.66 29.40 17.07
CA GLN A 64 -3.37 28.81 16.66
C GLN A 64 -3.40 27.27 16.69
N GLU A 65 -3.96 26.66 17.73
CA GLU A 65 -4.12 25.21 17.84
C GLU A 65 -5.01 24.65 16.72
N ASN A 66 -6.14 25.32 16.42
CA ASN A 66 -7.00 24.89 15.32
C ASN A 66 -6.32 24.99 13.97
N ASP A 67 -5.54 26.04 13.73
CA ASP A 67 -4.81 26.21 12.47
C ASP A 67 -3.67 25.17 12.34
N ALA A 68 -2.98 24.86 13.44
CA ALA A 68 -1.99 23.79 13.49
C ALA A 68 -2.62 22.41 13.23
N LEU A 69 -3.76 22.11 13.88
CA LEU A 69 -4.49 20.87 13.69
C LEU A 69 -5.03 20.72 12.26
N LYS A 70 -5.47 21.81 11.61
CA LYS A 70 -5.87 21.77 10.21
C LYS A 70 -4.70 21.39 9.31
N LEU A 71 -3.53 21.99 9.52
CA LEU A 71 -2.34 21.70 8.73
C LEU A 71 -1.87 20.25 8.92
N GLU A 72 -1.90 19.74 10.15
CA GLU A 72 -1.58 18.33 10.43
C GLU A 72 -2.59 17.37 9.76
N ASN A 73 -3.88 17.69 9.78
CA ASN A 73 -4.90 16.89 9.08
C ASN A 73 -4.69 16.89 7.56
N GLU A 74 -4.32 18.03 6.96
CA GLU A 74 -3.99 18.12 5.54
C GLU A 74 -2.77 17.26 5.20
N GLU A 75 -1.69 17.36 5.98
CA GLU A 75 -0.48 16.55 5.79
C GLU A 75 -0.76 15.05 5.98
N LEU A 76 -1.55 14.70 6.99
CA LEU A 76 -1.91 13.31 7.26
C LEU A 76 -2.78 12.74 6.13
N ASN A 77 -3.70 13.54 5.60
CA ASN A 77 -4.54 13.14 4.46
C ASN A 77 -3.70 12.95 3.19
N GLU A 78 -2.70 13.80 2.95
CA GLU A 78 -1.75 13.62 1.84
C GLU A 78 -0.94 12.33 2.01
N LYS A 79 -0.40 12.07 3.21
CA LYS A 79 0.32 10.82 3.53
C LYS A 79 -0.55 9.59 3.33
N VAL A 80 -1.81 9.63 3.76
CA VAL A 80 -2.77 8.53 3.57
C VAL A 80 -3.02 8.30 2.08
N SER A 81 -3.17 9.36 1.28
CA SER A 81 -3.33 9.23 -0.17
C SER A 81 -2.12 8.56 -0.82
N ILE A 82 -0.90 9.06 -0.56
CA ILE A 82 0.34 8.51 -1.14
C ILE A 82 0.54 7.07 -0.71
N LEU A 83 0.30 6.76 0.56
CA LEU A 83 0.44 5.41 1.09
C LEU A 83 -0.57 4.48 0.45
N SER A 84 -1.82 4.91 0.29
CA SER A 84 -2.86 4.15 -0.40
C SER A 84 -2.45 3.83 -1.84
N ASP A 85 -1.96 4.81 -2.59
CA ASP A 85 -1.49 4.61 -3.97
C ASP A 85 -0.29 3.65 -4.04
N THR A 86 0.63 3.77 -3.08
CA THR A 86 1.81 2.90 -3.00
C THR A 86 1.43 1.47 -2.65
N VAL A 87 0.52 1.28 -1.68
CA VAL A 87 0.04 -0.04 -1.28
C VAL A 87 -0.69 -0.69 -2.44
N ASN A 88 -1.61 0.02 -3.11
CA ASN A 88 -2.31 -0.52 -4.28
C ASN A 88 -1.34 -0.92 -5.40
N SER A 89 -0.31 -0.11 -5.66
CA SER A 89 0.70 -0.42 -6.67
C SER A 89 1.49 -1.68 -6.32
N LYS A 90 1.91 -1.81 -5.05
CA LYS A 90 2.65 -2.99 -4.57
C LYS A 90 1.80 -4.26 -4.52
N VAL A 91 0.52 -4.14 -4.17
CA VAL A 91 -0.41 -5.27 -4.21
C VAL A 91 -0.53 -5.78 -5.65
N LYS A 92 -0.71 -4.88 -6.63
CA LYS A 92 -0.78 -5.25 -8.04
C LYS A 92 0.51 -5.91 -8.55
N GLU A 93 1.68 -5.38 -8.17
CA GLU A 93 2.97 -5.95 -8.53
C GLU A 93 3.15 -7.37 -7.97
N GLU A 94 2.76 -7.61 -6.71
CA GLU A 94 2.83 -8.94 -6.12
C GLU A 94 1.83 -9.91 -6.77
N GLU A 95 0.60 -9.46 -7.06
CA GLU A 95 -0.40 -10.26 -7.79
C GLU A 95 0.10 -10.67 -9.18
N GLU A 96 0.71 -9.75 -9.94
CA GLU A 96 1.31 -10.03 -11.24
C GLU A 96 2.45 -11.04 -11.13
N ARG A 97 3.32 -10.88 -10.13
CA ARG A 97 4.43 -11.79 -9.87
C ARG A 97 3.97 -13.18 -9.45
N GLU A 98 2.96 -13.29 -8.59
CA GLU A 98 2.35 -14.57 -8.21
C GLU A 98 1.73 -15.27 -9.42
N ALA A 99 1.06 -14.52 -10.30
CA ALA A 99 0.50 -15.05 -11.54
C ALA A 99 1.59 -15.54 -12.51
N GLU A 100 2.69 -14.81 -12.67
CA GLU A 100 3.85 -15.24 -13.47
C GLU A 100 4.50 -16.51 -12.90
N ILE A 101 4.68 -16.58 -11.59
CA ILE A 101 5.19 -17.78 -10.92
C ILE A 101 4.24 -18.94 -11.17
N ALA A 102 2.93 -18.77 -10.98
CA ALA A 102 1.95 -19.83 -11.19
C ALA A 102 1.95 -20.35 -12.64
N GLN A 103 2.05 -19.44 -13.63
CA GLN A 103 2.14 -19.81 -15.05
C GLN A 103 3.42 -20.58 -15.37
N ALA A 104 4.54 -20.29 -14.71
CA ALA A 104 5.81 -20.97 -14.97
C ALA A 104 5.80 -22.48 -14.66
N TYR A 105 4.82 -22.96 -13.88
CA TYR A 105 4.60 -24.38 -13.56
C TYR A 105 3.49 -25.02 -14.41
N ILE A 106 2.85 -24.31 -15.34
CA ILE A 106 1.86 -24.91 -16.25
C ILE A 106 2.59 -25.33 -17.53
N PRO A 107 2.53 -26.62 -17.96
CA PRO A 107 3.31 -27.15 -19.09
C PRO A 107 2.82 -26.68 -20.47
N THR A 108 2.89 -25.37 -20.73
CA THR A 108 2.46 -24.72 -21.97
C THR A 108 3.55 -24.63 -23.04
N GLY A 109 4.82 -24.81 -22.67
CA GLY A 109 5.94 -24.72 -23.60
C GLY A 109 5.96 -25.81 -24.68
N PHE A 110 6.67 -25.56 -25.78
CA PHE A 110 6.94 -26.57 -26.80
C PHE A 110 8.09 -27.50 -26.35
N PRO A 111 7.94 -28.84 -26.41
CA PRO A 111 8.86 -29.78 -25.75
C PRO A 111 10.19 -29.99 -26.49
N LEU A 112 10.47 -29.25 -27.56
CA LEU A 112 11.67 -29.41 -28.39
C LEU A 112 12.32 -28.05 -28.65
N LYS A 113 13.65 -27.99 -28.59
CA LYS A 113 14.42 -26.80 -28.93
C LYS A 113 14.73 -26.77 -30.43
N GLY A 114 13.71 -26.47 -31.23
CA GLY A 114 13.81 -26.40 -32.68
C GLY A 114 12.49 -26.67 -33.37
N THR A 115 12.56 -26.96 -34.66
CA THR A 115 11.39 -27.34 -35.45
C THR A 115 11.13 -28.85 -35.33
N ALA A 116 9.87 -29.23 -35.20
CA ALA A 116 9.44 -30.61 -35.29
C ALA A 116 8.16 -30.72 -36.12
N THR A 117 7.90 -31.91 -36.65
CA THR A 117 6.66 -32.23 -37.36
C THR A 117 5.74 -33.01 -36.44
N TYR A 118 4.54 -32.50 -36.21
CA TYR A 118 3.50 -33.20 -35.46
C TYR A 118 2.86 -34.31 -36.31
N LYS A 119 2.67 -35.50 -35.73
CA LYS A 119 1.97 -36.61 -36.38
C LYS A 119 0.50 -36.64 -35.98
N GLU A 120 -0.34 -36.03 -36.82
CA GLU A 120 -1.79 -35.97 -36.61
C GLU A 120 -2.49 -37.34 -36.62
N GLU A 121 -1.84 -38.37 -37.18
CA GLU A 121 -2.39 -39.73 -37.28
C GLU A 121 -2.25 -40.53 -35.96
N GLU A 122 -1.35 -40.13 -35.06
CA GLU A 122 -1.02 -40.84 -33.81
C GLU A 122 -1.33 -39.96 -32.59
N THR A 123 -2.60 -39.94 -32.19
CA THR A 123 -3.11 -39.05 -31.11
C THR A 123 -3.46 -39.77 -29.82
N THR A 124 -3.37 -41.10 -29.80
CA THR A 124 -3.68 -41.91 -28.61
C THR A 124 -2.66 -43.01 -28.38
N LEU A 125 -2.22 -43.17 -27.13
CA LEU A 125 -1.43 -44.29 -26.65
C LEU A 125 -2.24 -45.00 -25.54
N ASP A 126 -2.55 -46.28 -25.72
CA ASP A 126 -3.37 -47.07 -24.78
C ASP A 126 -4.71 -46.42 -24.40
N GLY A 127 -5.32 -45.71 -25.36
CA GLY A 127 -6.58 -44.97 -25.16
C GLY A 127 -6.43 -43.63 -24.44
N GLN A 128 -5.21 -43.20 -24.14
CA GLN A 128 -4.91 -41.90 -23.52
C GLN A 128 -4.35 -40.93 -24.57
N PRO A 129 -4.66 -39.63 -24.47
CA PRO A 129 -4.09 -38.62 -25.37
C PRO A 129 -2.56 -38.59 -25.36
N ILE A 130 -1.96 -38.44 -26.54
CA ILE A 130 -0.52 -38.25 -26.74
C ILE A 130 -0.29 -37.36 -27.97
N ALA A 131 0.75 -36.53 -27.91
CA ALA A 131 1.27 -35.82 -29.07
C ALA A 131 2.60 -36.46 -29.49
N ILE A 132 2.70 -36.87 -30.76
CA ILE A 132 3.94 -37.41 -31.32
C ILE A 132 4.59 -36.37 -32.22
N PHE A 133 5.85 -36.04 -31.92
CA PHE A 133 6.66 -35.11 -32.69
C PHE A 133 7.84 -35.81 -33.33
N GLU A 134 8.10 -35.53 -34.60
CA GLU A 134 9.29 -35.99 -35.32
C GLU A 134 10.28 -34.83 -35.45
N ALA A 135 11.50 -35.03 -34.96
CA ALA A 135 12.56 -34.03 -34.95
C ALA A 135 13.89 -34.62 -35.42
N ALA A 136 14.75 -33.77 -35.98
CA ALA A 136 16.06 -34.21 -36.47
C ALA A 136 16.97 -34.64 -35.31
N SER A 137 17.89 -35.57 -35.57
CA SER A 137 18.93 -35.92 -34.62
C SER A 137 19.76 -34.69 -34.21
N GLY A 138 20.09 -34.61 -32.93
CA GLY A 138 20.73 -33.47 -32.28
C GLY A 138 19.73 -32.43 -31.74
N THR A 139 18.42 -32.58 -31.97
CA THR A 139 17.41 -31.69 -31.37
C THR A 139 17.29 -31.99 -29.87
N ALA A 140 17.35 -30.96 -29.04
CA ALA A 140 17.15 -31.10 -27.60
C ALA A 140 15.66 -31.20 -27.27
N VAL A 141 15.27 -32.17 -26.46
CA VAL A 141 13.96 -32.25 -25.80
C VAL A 141 14.08 -31.50 -24.48
N ILE A 142 13.20 -30.54 -24.24
CA ILE A 142 13.23 -29.68 -23.06
C ILE A 142 11.96 -29.83 -22.23
N ALA A 143 12.05 -29.54 -20.93
CA ALA A 143 10.84 -29.46 -20.10
C ALA A 143 9.94 -28.32 -20.60
N THR A 144 8.62 -28.50 -20.49
CA THR A 144 7.62 -27.54 -20.98
C THR A 144 7.19 -26.53 -19.91
N ALA A 145 7.61 -26.76 -18.66
CA ALA A 145 7.45 -25.87 -17.52
C ALA A 145 8.47 -26.19 -16.43
N GLN A 146 8.51 -25.35 -15.40
CA GLN A 146 9.29 -25.59 -14.19
C GLN A 146 8.72 -26.77 -13.41
N GLY A 147 9.58 -27.62 -12.84
CA GLY A 147 9.14 -28.77 -12.08
C GLY A 147 10.31 -29.59 -11.54
N THR A 148 10.01 -30.79 -11.06
CA THR A 148 10.98 -31.77 -10.57
C THR A 148 10.79 -33.09 -11.32
N VAL A 149 11.88 -33.74 -11.72
CA VAL A 149 11.80 -35.08 -12.31
C VAL A 149 11.29 -36.06 -11.26
N SER A 150 10.05 -36.52 -11.38
CA SER A 150 9.41 -37.40 -10.40
C SER A 150 9.76 -38.86 -10.63
N SER A 151 9.94 -39.29 -11.89
CA SER A 151 10.39 -40.64 -12.21
C SER A 151 11.05 -40.73 -13.57
N ILE A 152 11.96 -41.70 -13.70
CA ILE A 152 12.55 -42.11 -14.97
C ILE A 152 12.40 -43.63 -15.10
N ALA A 153 11.66 -44.06 -16.13
CA ALA A 153 11.41 -45.46 -16.42
C ALA A 153 11.97 -45.87 -17.79
N GLY A 154 12.08 -47.19 -18.02
CA GLY A 154 12.53 -47.75 -19.29
C GLY A 154 14.03 -48.05 -19.37
N ASN A 155 14.50 -48.38 -20.56
CA ASN A 155 15.88 -48.77 -20.85
C ASN A 155 16.17 -48.63 -22.35
N ALA A 156 17.41 -48.92 -22.76
CA ALA A 156 17.84 -48.81 -24.16
C ALA A 156 17.07 -49.70 -25.16
N GLU A 157 16.43 -50.78 -24.71
CA GLU A 157 15.64 -51.68 -25.57
C GLU A 157 14.19 -51.21 -25.72
N SER A 158 13.59 -50.69 -24.64
CA SER A 158 12.18 -50.26 -24.62
C SER A 158 11.98 -48.76 -24.87
N GLY A 159 13.06 -47.99 -24.94
CA GLY A 159 13.04 -46.53 -24.79
C GLY A 159 12.86 -46.10 -23.33
N TYR A 160 13.00 -44.81 -23.11
CA TYR A 160 12.94 -44.15 -21.80
C TYR A 160 11.73 -43.23 -21.68
N ILE A 161 11.26 -43.10 -20.45
CA ILE A 161 10.14 -42.25 -20.08
C ILE A 161 10.61 -41.36 -18.93
N VAL A 162 10.56 -40.05 -19.11
CA VAL A 162 10.84 -39.06 -18.07
C VAL A 162 9.52 -38.39 -17.71
N MET A 163 9.20 -38.37 -16.42
CA MET A 163 8.02 -37.70 -15.89
C MET A 163 8.44 -36.53 -15.00
N VAL A 164 7.87 -35.36 -15.24
CA VAL A 164 8.14 -34.14 -14.48
C VAL A 164 6.87 -33.75 -13.72
N ASP A 165 7.02 -33.55 -12.41
CA ASP A 165 6.00 -33.00 -11.51
C ASP A 165 6.14 -31.48 -11.45
N HIS A 166 5.07 -30.76 -11.79
CA HIS A 166 5.07 -29.30 -11.74
C HIS A 166 4.55 -28.73 -10.40
N GLY A 167 4.12 -29.57 -9.46
CA GLY A 167 3.74 -29.16 -8.11
C GLY A 167 2.37 -28.44 -8.00
N ASN A 168 1.67 -28.27 -9.12
CA ASN A 168 0.36 -27.61 -9.24
C ASN A 168 -0.74 -28.56 -9.77
N GLY A 169 -0.51 -29.87 -9.70
CA GLY A 169 -1.43 -30.89 -10.22
C GLY A 169 -1.20 -31.26 -11.68
N TYR A 170 -0.25 -30.61 -12.36
CA TYR A 170 0.21 -31.02 -13.69
C TYR A 170 1.44 -31.93 -13.61
N TYR A 171 1.45 -32.93 -14.47
CA TYR A 171 2.65 -33.67 -14.84
C TYR A 171 2.83 -33.66 -16.35
N SER A 172 4.08 -33.56 -16.78
CA SER A 172 4.46 -33.79 -18.18
C SER A 172 5.24 -35.09 -18.31
N VAL A 173 4.97 -35.83 -19.39
CA VAL A 173 5.58 -37.13 -19.66
C VAL A 173 6.24 -37.09 -21.03
N TYR A 174 7.53 -37.42 -21.07
CA TYR A 174 8.38 -37.39 -22.24
C TYR A 174 8.89 -38.79 -22.54
N ARG A 175 8.70 -39.26 -23.78
CA ARG A 175 9.04 -40.62 -24.22
C ARG A 175 9.97 -40.55 -25.41
N ASN A 176 11.18 -41.06 -25.28
CA ASN A 176 12.15 -41.13 -26.37
C ASN A 176 13.08 -42.33 -26.23
N GLY A 177 13.66 -42.78 -27.35
CA GLY A 177 14.62 -43.89 -27.36
C GLY A 177 16.01 -43.54 -26.83
N ALA A 178 16.38 -42.26 -26.89
CA ALA A 178 17.65 -41.76 -26.37
C ALA A 178 17.69 -41.79 -24.84
N LYS A 179 18.90 -41.88 -24.30
CA LYS A 179 19.10 -41.91 -22.85
C LYS A 179 18.78 -40.53 -22.25
N PRO A 180 18.10 -40.45 -21.09
CA PRO A 180 17.87 -39.20 -20.39
C PRO A 180 19.18 -38.55 -19.93
N GLU A 181 19.23 -37.23 -20.01
CA GLU A 181 20.33 -36.38 -19.51
C GLU A 181 20.12 -35.94 -18.04
N VAL A 182 18.93 -36.21 -17.51
CA VAL A 182 18.50 -35.87 -16.13
C VAL A 182 18.36 -37.12 -15.25
N LYS A 183 18.17 -36.89 -13.94
CA LYS A 183 17.93 -37.92 -12.93
C LYS A 183 16.67 -37.60 -12.12
N GLU A 184 16.11 -38.64 -11.48
CA GLU A 184 15.02 -38.45 -10.52
C GLU A 184 15.44 -37.50 -9.39
N GLY A 185 14.56 -36.55 -9.07
CA GLY A 185 14.79 -35.49 -8.10
C GLY A 185 15.46 -34.22 -8.65
N ASP A 186 15.87 -34.19 -9.92
CA ASP A 186 16.43 -32.97 -10.51
C ASP A 186 15.34 -31.91 -10.72
N GLU A 187 15.64 -30.66 -10.37
CA GLU A 187 14.82 -29.51 -10.74
C GLU A 187 15.02 -29.16 -12.22
N VAL A 188 13.92 -28.95 -12.94
CA VAL A 188 13.92 -28.65 -14.37
C VAL A 188 13.20 -27.35 -14.66
N THR A 189 13.62 -26.70 -15.74
CA THR A 189 13.03 -25.46 -16.26
C THR A 189 12.83 -25.61 -17.76
N THR A 190 12.20 -24.64 -18.42
CA THR A 190 12.07 -24.59 -19.89
C THR A 190 13.39 -24.51 -20.65
N SER A 191 14.52 -24.38 -19.94
CA SER A 191 15.87 -24.44 -20.52
C SER A 191 16.59 -25.77 -20.28
N THR A 192 16.01 -26.65 -19.46
CA THR A 192 16.63 -27.92 -19.08
C THR A 192 16.36 -28.98 -20.15
N GLU A 193 17.44 -29.55 -20.68
CA GLU A 193 17.39 -30.64 -21.66
C GLU A 193 17.17 -31.97 -20.94
N LEU A 194 16.10 -32.67 -21.31
CA LEU A 194 15.72 -33.99 -20.79
C LEU A 194 16.34 -35.11 -21.63
N PHE A 195 16.38 -34.90 -22.95
CA PHE A 195 16.97 -35.82 -23.93
C PHE A 195 17.63 -35.03 -25.06
N THR A 196 18.62 -35.62 -25.70
CA THR A 196 19.04 -35.25 -27.06
C THR A 196 18.51 -36.30 -28.03
N ILE A 197 17.80 -35.88 -29.09
CA ILE A 197 17.28 -36.80 -30.11
C ILE A 197 18.43 -37.48 -30.85
N ASP A 198 18.50 -38.81 -30.80
CA ASP A 198 19.49 -39.61 -31.51
C ASP A 198 18.99 -40.08 -32.88
N ALA A 199 19.93 -40.41 -33.78
CA ALA A 199 19.60 -41.03 -35.06
C ALA A 199 18.98 -42.42 -34.84
N GLY A 200 17.82 -42.67 -35.45
CA GLY A 200 16.97 -43.85 -35.19
C GLY A 200 15.97 -43.68 -34.04
N HIS A 201 16.01 -42.56 -33.33
CA HIS A 201 15.11 -42.21 -32.23
C HIS A 201 14.47 -40.82 -32.43
N GLU A 202 14.16 -40.46 -33.68
CA GLU A 202 13.67 -39.15 -34.11
C GLU A 202 12.27 -38.77 -33.58
N GLN A 203 11.60 -39.68 -32.86
CA GLN A 203 10.25 -39.48 -32.37
C GLN A 203 10.22 -39.18 -30.87
N LEU A 204 9.55 -38.09 -30.50
CA LEU A 204 9.20 -37.76 -29.13
C LEU A 204 7.71 -38.01 -28.91
N GLY A 205 7.38 -38.86 -27.94
CA GLY A 205 6.02 -38.93 -27.39
C GLY A 205 5.87 -37.99 -26.20
N TYR A 206 4.87 -37.12 -26.24
CA TYR A 206 4.60 -36.13 -25.20
C TYR A 206 3.16 -36.28 -24.67
N GLN A 207 3.00 -36.35 -23.36
CA GLN A 207 1.69 -36.40 -22.70
C GLN A 207 1.63 -35.42 -21.54
N ILE A 208 0.42 -34.97 -21.21
CA ILE A 208 0.15 -34.15 -20.03
C ILE A 208 -0.89 -34.86 -19.16
N ILE A 209 -0.65 -34.88 -17.86
CA ILE A 209 -1.59 -35.34 -16.84
C ILE A 209 -1.98 -34.10 -16.03
N GLU A 210 -3.27 -33.89 -15.86
CA GLU A 210 -3.84 -32.85 -14.99
C GLU A 210 -4.76 -33.53 -13.98
N ASN A 211 -4.48 -33.34 -12.68
CA ASN A 211 -5.30 -33.90 -11.60
C ASN A 211 -5.60 -35.40 -11.80
N ASP A 212 -4.55 -36.19 -12.04
CA ASP A 212 -4.57 -37.64 -12.27
C ASP A 212 -5.26 -38.12 -13.59
N ALA A 213 -5.63 -37.20 -14.49
CA ALA A 213 -6.22 -37.53 -15.79
C ALA A 213 -5.34 -37.09 -16.95
N TYR A 214 -5.16 -37.96 -17.95
CA TYR A 214 -4.50 -37.58 -19.19
C TYR A 214 -5.39 -36.64 -20.00
N ILE A 215 -4.83 -35.49 -20.39
CA ILE A 215 -5.48 -34.49 -21.23
C ILE A 215 -4.77 -34.37 -22.57
N ASP A 216 -5.44 -33.77 -23.56
CA ASP A 216 -4.83 -33.48 -24.85
C ASP A 216 -3.64 -32.52 -24.68
N PRO A 217 -2.39 -32.96 -24.96
CA PRO A 217 -1.20 -32.12 -24.75
C PRO A 217 -1.19 -30.85 -25.61
N LEU A 218 -1.86 -30.88 -26.77
CA LEU A 218 -1.93 -29.73 -27.66
C LEU A 218 -2.89 -28.64 -27.14
N SER A 219 -3.78 -28.97 -26.19
CA SER A 219 -4.74 -28.01 -25.63
C SER A 219 -4.09 -26.95 -24.72
N LEU A 220 -2.94 -27.28 -24.11
CA LEU A 220 -2.16 -26.36 -23.27
C LEU A 220 -0.97 -25.75 -23.99
N MET A 221 -0.53 -26.37 -25.09
CA MET A 221 0.66 -25.94 -25.80
C MET A 221 0.44 -24.58 -26.45
N GLU A 222 1.31 -23.62 -26.17
CA GLU A 222 1.33 -22.36 -26.87
C GLU A 222 1.64 -22.61 -28.34
N ILE A 223 0.69 -22.26 -29.20
CA ILE A 223 0.87 -22.33 -30.65
C ILE A 223 1.81 -21.19 -31.03
N TYR A 224 3.11 -21.49 -31.12
CA TYR A 224 4.07 -20.58 -31.75
C TYR A 224 3.76 -20.51 -33.25
N GLY A 225 2.92 -19.54 -33.62
CA GLY A 225 2.64 -19.15 -35.01
C GLY A 225 3.65 -18.16 -35.55
#